data_AF-A0A7X7FIM4-F1
#
_entry.id   AF-A0A7X7FIM4-F1
#
_cell.length_a   1.000
_cell.length_b   1.000
_cell.length_c   1.000
_cell.angle_alpha   90.00
_cell.angle_beta   90.00
_cell.angle_gamma   90.00
#
_symmetry.space_group_name_H-M   'P 1'
#
loop_
_entity.id
_entity.type
_entity.pdbx_description
1 polymer ?
#
loop_
_entity_poly.entity_id
_entity_poly.type
_entity_poly.pdbx_seq_one_letter_code
_entity_poly.pdbx_strand_id
1 'polypeptide(L)' 'MGAKKILMIVGDFVEDYEVMVPFQALQMVGHTVHAVCPGKKAGEKVRTAIHDF' A
#
# COMPACT_ATOMS: atom_id res chain seq x y z
N MET A 1 7.12 -7.91 19.33
CA MET A 1 7.81 -6.96 18.43
C MET A 1 6.98 -5.68 18.41
N GLY A 2 7.57 -4.51 18.70
CA GLY A 2 6.79 -3.26 18.83
C GLY A 2 6.35 -2.65 17.49
N ALA A 3 5.41 -1.71 17.51
CA ALA A 3 4.94 -0.98 16.34
C ALA A 3 6.09 -0.34 15.55
N LYS A 4 6.03 -0.40 14.22
CA LYS A 4 7.03 0.13 13.30
C LYS A 4 6.42 1.16 12.35
N LYS A 5 7.29 1.97 11.75
CA LYS A 5 6.97 2.85 10.62
C LYS A 5 7.48 2.18 9.34
N ILE A 6 6.58 1.94 8.40
CA ILE A 6 6.84 1.19 7.17
C ILE A 6 6.56 2.09 5.98
N LEU A 7 7.50 2.13 5.03
CA LEU A 7 7.33 2.79 3.74
C LEU A 7 7.04 1.71 2.69
N MET A 8 5.91 1.83 2.02
CA MET A 8 5.48 0.92 0.97
C MET A 8 5.56 1.65 -0.38
N ILE A 9 6.48 1.21 -1.23
CA ILE A 9 6.67 1.80 -2.56
C ILE A 9 5.72 1.09 -3.51
N VAL A 10 4.80 1.85 -4.11
CA VAL A 10 3.81 1.34 -5.05
C VAL A 10 3.85 2.15 -6.34
N GLY A 11 3.24 1.62 -7.39
CA GLY A 11 3.10 2.28 -8.69
C GLY A 11 1.68 2.16 -9.21
N ASP A 12 1.36 2.94 -10.23
CA ASP A 12 0.11 2.73 -10.97
C ASP A 12 0.11 1.37 -11.68
N PHE A 13 -1.06 0.74 -11.67
CA PHE A 13 -1.32 -0.61 -12.18
C PHE A 13 -0.56 -1.72 -11.44
N VAL A 14 -0.17 -1.47 -10.19
CA VAL A 14 0.27 -2.52 -9.26
C VAL A 14 -0.87 -3.51 -9.01
N GLU A 15 -0.54 -4.79 -8.84
CA GLU A 15 -1.52 -5.83 -8.54
C GLU A 15 -2.25 -5.50 -7.22
N ASP A 16 -3.59 -5.58 -7.23
CA ASP A 16 -4.44 -5.07 -6.15
C ASP A 16 -4.20 -5.79 -4.82
N TYR A 17 -4.06 -7.12 -4.83
CA TYR A 17 -3.83 -7.90 -3.62
C TYR A 17 -2.42 -7.74 -3.08
N GLU A 18 -1.41 -7.63 -3.92
CA GLU A 18 -0.03 -7.38 -3.50
C GLU A 18 0.13 -6.04 -2.77
N VAL A 19 -0.76 -5.08 -2.99
CA VAL A 19 -0.77 -3.80 -2.26
C VAL A 19 -1.75 -3.80 -1.10
N MET A 20 -3.02 -4.11 -1.36
CA MET A 20 -4.08 -3.90 -0.38
C MET A 20 -3.97 -4.89 0.78
N VAL A 21 -3.61 -6.15 0.53
CA VAL A 21 -3.53 -7.16 1.59
C VAL A 21 -2.39 -6.83 2.58
N PRO A 22 -1.13 -6.57 2.17
CA PRO A 22 -0.09 -6.20 3.12
C PRO A 22 -0.35 -4.86 3.80
N PHE A 23 -0.85 -3.86 3.07
CA PHE A 23 -1.14 -2.54 3.63
C PHE A 23 -2.13 -2.64 4.80
N GLN A 24 -3.24 -3.34 4.59
CA GLN A 24 -4.27 -3.53 5.62
C GLN A 24 -3.78 -4.43 6.76
N ALA A 25 -3.09 -5.54 6.46
CA ALA A 25 -2.59 -6.46 7.48
C ALA A 25 -1.58 -5.79 8.42
N LEU A 26 -0.64 -5.01 7.87
CA LEU A 26 0.37 -4.29 8.65
C LEU A 26 -0.27 -3.20 9.53
N GLN A 27 -1.28 -2.50 9.02
CA GLN A 27 -2.05 -1.54 9.82
C GLN A 27 -2.82 -2.23 10.95
N MET A 28 -3.46 -3.38 10.66
CA MET A 28 -4.24 -4.16 11.63
C MET A 28 -3.41 -4.57 12.84
N VAL A 29 -2.13 -4.95 12.63
CA VAL A 29 -1.21 -5.34 13.72
C VAL A 29 -0.50 -4.14 14.37
N GLY A 30 -0.96 -2.91 14.11
CA GLY A 30 -0.53 -1.70 14.80
C GLY A 30 0.69 -1.01 14.20
N HIS A 31 1.05 -1.29 12.94
CA HIS A 31 2.10 -0.53 12.25
C HIS A 31 1.57 0.74 11.60
N THR A 32 2.41 1.78 11.57
CA THR A 32 2.17 2.96 10.73
C THR A 32 2.71 2.67 9.34
N VAL A 33 1.84 2.62 8.34
CA VAL A 33 2.22 2.31 6.95
C VAL A 33 1.97 3.53 6.08
N HIS A 34 2.99 3.98 5.35
CA HIS A 34 2.90 5.03 4.36
C HIS A 34 3.08 4.44 2.97
N ALA A 35 2.07 4.56 2.11
CA ALA A 35 2.19 4.22 0.70
C ALA A 35 2.66 5.45 -0.11
N VAL A 36 3.65 5.27 -0.99
CA VAL A 36 4.15 6.33 -1.87
C VAL A 36 4.19 5.85 -3.32
N CYS A 37 3.86 6.74 -4.24
CA CYS A 37 3.88 6.50 -5.69
C CYS A 37 4.60 7.66 -6.38
N PRO A 38 5.51 7.39 -7.33
CA PRO A 38 6.15 8.44 -8.13
C PRO A 38 5.11 9.37 -8.76
N GLY A 39 5.37 10.67 -8.70
CA GLY A 39 4.50 11.70 -9.28
C GLY A 39 3.20 11.95 -8.52
N LYS A 40 3.00 11.35 -7.34
CA LYS A 40 1.79 11.52 -6.53
C LYS A 40 2.09 12.11 -5.15
N LYS A 41 1.15 12.91 -4.67
CA LYS A 41 1.07 13.52 -3.35
C LYS A 41 0.05 12.78 -2.49
N ALA A 42 0.12 13.01 -1.18
CA ALA A 42 -0.86 12.48 -0.23
C ALA A 42 -2.29 12.91 -0.64
N GLY A 43 -3.21 11.96 -0.63
CA GLY A 43 -4.61 12.16 -1.06
C GLY A 43 -4.87 11.84 -2.53
N GLU A 44 -3.84 11.72 -3.37
CA GLU A 44 -3.99 11.25 -4.74
C GLU A 44 -4.15 9.72 -4.80
N LYS A 45 -4.88 9.23 -5.79
CA LYS A 45 -5.20 7.80 -5.92
C LYS A 45 -4.11 7.07 -6.70
N VAL A 46 -3.68 5.91 -6.20
CA VAL A 46 -2.92 4.91 -6.97
C VAL A 46 -3.91 3.99 -7.66
N ARG A 47 -3.76 3.77 -8.97
CA ARG A 47 -4.59 2.82 -9.72
C ARG A 47 -4.05 1.42 -9.46
N THR A 48 -4.89 0.48 -9.06
CA THR A 48 -4.53 -0.94 -8.95
C THR A 48 -5.02 -1.72 -10.17
N ALA A 49 -4.37 -2.84 -10.46
CA ALA A 49 -4.79 -3.82 -11.45
C ALA A 49 -5.40 -5.01 -10.72
N ILE A 50 -6.66 -5.30 -11.03
CA ILE A 50 -7.35 -6.49 -10.53
C ILE A 50 -7.16 -7.59 -11.58
N HIS A 51 -6.64 -8.73 -11.17
CA HIS A 51 -6.67 -9.94 -11.98
C HIS A 51 -7.93 -10.74 -11.61
N ASP A 52 -8.87 -10.83 -12.55
CA ASP A 52 -10.08 -11.65 -12.44
C ASP A 52 -9.76 -13.05 -12.99
N PHE A 53 -9.78 -14.06 -12.11
CA PHE A 53 -9.43 -15.46 -12.41
C PHE A 53 -10.67 -16.36 -12.42
#